data_AF-A0A3N4RC62-F1
#
_entry.id   AF-A0A3N4RC62-F1
#
_cell.length_a   1.000
_cell.length_b   1.000
_cell.length_c   1.000
_cell.angle_alpha   90.00
_cell.angle_beta   90.00
_cell.angle_gamma   90.00
#
_symmetry.space_group_name_H-M   'P 1'
#
loop_
_entity.id
_entity.type
_entity.pdbx_description
1 polymer ?
#
loop_
_entity_poly.entity_id
_entity_poly.type
_entity_poly.pdbx_seq_one_letter_code
_entity_poly.pdbx_strand_id
1 'polypeptide(L)'
;MNPRNRPAASRPTAIYLRCYPYDAGFLLDFWSALSHYALAAGLGEATVFLDNGRRSQDPLSSLEALLAAAAAGRVSAVVVPGPFVFSLDDEAARATVRRFEAVGCAVHELPDTHRRRPSARFAVAG
;
A
#
# COMPACT_ATOMS: atom_id res chain seq x y z
N MET A 1 -36.03 -18.41 5.41
CA MET A 1 -35.17 -17.32 4.88
C MET A 1 -34.27 -16.88 6.02
N ASN A 2 -32.95 -17.16 5.94
CA ASN A 2 -32.01 -17.00 7.05
C ASN A 2 -31.23 -15.68 6.91
N PRO A 3 -31.17 -14.80 7.93
CA PRO A 3 -30.52 -13.48 7.82
C PRO A 3 -28.99 -13.49 8.08
N ARG A 4 -28.30 -14.63 7.96
CA ARG A 4 -26.90 -14.79 8.40
C ARG A 4 -25.83 -14.66 7.31
N ASN A 5 -26.07 -13.87 6.27
CA ASN A 5 -24.96 -13.54 5.36
C ASN A 5 -25.16 -12.18 4.72
N ARG A 6 -25.16 -11.11 5.54
CA ARG A 6 -24.73 -9.82 5.01
C ARG A 6 -23.21 -9.96 4.87
N PRO A 7 -22.62 -9.96 3.66
CA PRO A 7 -21.17 -9.83 3.57
C PRO A 7 -20.83 -8.61 4.42
N ALA A 8 -19.97 -8.78 5.42
CA ALA A 8 -19.46 -7.67 6.21
C ALA A 8 -19.10 -6.60 5.19
N ALA A 9 -19.74 -5.43 5.26
CA ALA A 9 -19.60 -4.40 4.23
C ALA A 9 -18.11 -4.27 3.93
N SER A 10 -17.71 -4.64 2.70
CA SER A 10 -16.31 -4.79 2.34
C SER A 10 -15.61 -3.52 2.78
N ARG A 11 -14.76 -3.63 3.80
CA ARG A 11 -14.16 -2.43 4.35
C ARG A 11 -13.26 -1.88 3.23
N PRO A 12 -13.31 -0.58 2.90
CA PRO A 12 -12.63 -0.10 1.70
C PRO A 12 -11.13 -0.34 1.82
N THR A 13 -10.56 -0.94 0.78
CA THR A 13 -9.16 -1.33 0.71
C THR A 13 -8.43 -0.42 -0.27
N ALA A 14 -7.19 -0.11 0.03
CA ALA A 14 -6.30 0.61 -0.85
C ALA A 14 -5.05 -0.22 -1.16
N ILE A 15 -4.47 0.02 -2.33
CA ILE A 15 -3.10 -0.40 -2.67
C ILE A 15 -2.24 0.85 -2.68
N TYR A 16 -1.07 0.80 -2.05
CA TYR A 16 -0.07 1.86 -2.19
C TYR A 16 1.18 1.36 -2.89
N LEU A 17 1.57 2.09 -3.93
CA LEU A 17 2.78 1.83 -4.71
C LEU A 17 3.65 3.08 -4.79
N ARG A 18 4.95 2.85 -4.76
CA ARG A 18 5.98 3.87 -5.00
C ARG A 18 7.05 3.28 -5.90
N CYS A 19 7.45 4.02 -6.93
CA CYS A 19 8.54 3.63 -7.80
C CYS A 19 9.39 4.85 -8.17
N TYR A 20 10.71 4.69 -8.11
CA TYR A 20 11.68 5.63 -8.63
C TYR A 20 12.85 4.85 -9.27
N PRO A 21 13.37 5.24 -10.44
CA PRO A 21 12.78 6.20 -11.37
C PRO A 21 11.41 5.71 -11.90
N TYR A 22 10.74 6.51 -12.73
CA TYR A 22 9.47 6.10 -13.36
C TYR A 22 9.64 4.74 -14.06
N ASP A 23 8.82 3.76 -13.69
CA ASP A 23 8.79 2.44 -14.32
C ASP A 23 7.34 1.94 -14.39
N ALA A 24 6.74 2.00 -15.58
CA ALA A 24 5.36 1.56 -15.78
C ALA A 24 5.21 0.03 -15.74
N GLY A 25 6.25 -0.72 -16.13
CA GLY A 25 6.21 -2.19 -16.15
C GLY A 25 6.20 -2.77 -14.74
N PHE A 26 7.06 -2.24 -13.88
CA PHE A 26 7.11 -2.61 -12.45
C PHE A 26 5.75 -2.44 -11.76
N LEU A 27 5.01 -1.37 -12.10
CA LEU A 27 3.73 -1.07 -11.46
C LEU A 27 2.60 -2.02 -11.87
N LEU A 28 2.55 -2.42 -13.15
CA LEU A 28 1.55 -3.36 -13.64
C LEU A 28 1.69 -4.74 -12.98
N ASP A 29 2.93 -5.21 -12.82
CA ASP A 29 3.22 -6.50 -12.18
C ASP A 29 2.77 -6.51 -10.71
N PHE A 30 3.12 -5.46 -9.96
CA PHE A 30 2.73 -5.37 -8.54
C PHE A 30 1.24 -5.11 -8.37
N TRP A 31 0.62 -4.28 -9.21
CA TRP A 31 -0.82 -4.00 -9.13
C TRP A 31 -1.65 -5.28 -9.26
N SER A 32 -1.33 -6.14 -10.24
CA SER A 32 -2.04 -7.40 -10.42
C SER A 32 -1.89 -8.33 -9.21
N ALA A 33 -0.67 -8.50 -8.71
CA ALA A 33 -0.38 -9.36 -7.56
C ALA A 33 -1.07 -8.86 -6.27
N LEU A 34 -1.02 -7.55 -6.01
CA LEU A 34 -1.62 -6.93 -4.82
C LEU A 34 -3.15 -6.96 -4.88
N SER A 35 -3.74 -6.75 -6.06
CA SER A 35 -5.19 -6.84 -6.24
C SER A 35 -5.68 -8.27 -6.04
N HIS A 36 -4.95 -9.26 -6.58
CA HIS A 36 -5.28 -10.67 -6.35
C HIS A 36 -5.15 -11.05 -4.87
N TYR A 37 -4.09 -10.59 -4.20
CA TYR A 37 -3.93 -10.78 -2.76
C TYR A 37 -5.09 -10.16 -1.97
N ALA A 38 -5.48 -8.92 -2.26
CA ALA A 38 -6.56 -8.24 -1.56
C ALA A 38 -7.89 -9.02 -1.65
N LEU A 39 -8.20 -9.54 -2.84
CA LEU A 39 -9.37 -10.39 -3.04
C LEU A 39 -9.27 -11.72 -2.29
N ALA A 40 -8.11 -12.39 -2.38
CA ALA A 40 -7.87 -13.67 -1.70
C ALA A 40 -7.90 -13.55 -0.17
N ALA A 41 -7.48 -12.40 0.37
CA ALA A 41 -7.54 -12.08 1.79
C ALA A 41 -8.93 -11.59 2.26
N GLY A 42 -9.91 -11.49 1.36
CA GLY A 42 -11.26 -11.03 1.69
C GLY A 42 -11.36 -9.52 1.97
N LEU A 43 -10.37 -8.74 1.53
CA LEU A 43 -10.32 -7.28 1.70
C LEU A 43 -11.17 -6.54 0.65
N GLY A 44 -11.55 -7.24 -0.42
CA GLY A 44 -12.36 -6.70 -1.52
C GLY A 44 -11.55 -5.94 -2.56
N GLU A 45 -12.25 -5.21 -3.43
CA GLU A 45 -11.63 -4.42 -4.48
C GLU A 45 -10.85 -3.23 -3.88
N ALA A 46 -9.64 -2.99 -4.41
CA ALA A 46 -8.72 -2.02 -3.85
C ALA A 46 -8.54 -0.80 -4.75
N THR A 47 -8.64 0.39 -4.17
CA THR A 47 -8.30 1.65 -4.87
C THR A 47 -6.79 1.85 -4.87
N VAL A 48 -6.20 2.19 -6.01
CA VAL A 48 -4.75 2.36 -6.13
C VAL A 48 -4.35 3.81 -5.85
N PHE A 49 -3.37 3.97 -4.95
CA PHE A 49 -2.64 5.21 -4.68
C PHE A 49 -1.18 5.03 -5.12
N LEU A 50 -0.64 6.01 -5.83
CA LEU A 50 0.65 5.86 -6.52
C LEU A 50 1.49 7.14 -6.43
N ASP A 51 2.72 7.00 -5.97
CA ASP A 51 3.78 8.01 -6.15
C ASP A 51 4.86 7.44 -7.09
N ASN A 52 4.67 7.60 -8.40
CA ASN A 52 5.61 7.14 -9.43
C ASN A 52 6.53 8.27 -9.90
N GLY A 53 7.82 7.98 -10.04
CA GLY A 53 8.83 8.94 -10.50
C GLY A 53 9.19 10.03 -9.49
N ARG A 54 8.68 9.93 -8.24
CA ARG A 54 9.00 10.86 -7.15
C ARG A 54 10.30 10.43 -6.46
N ARG A 55 11.26 11.36 -6.32
CA ARG A 55 12.49 11.09 -5.57
C ARG A 55 12.16 10.78 -4.11
N SER A 56 13.13 10.19 -3.42
CA SER A 56 13.04 9.89 -1.99
C SER A 56 12.62 11.10 -1.15
N GLN A 57 13.06 12.29 -1.57
CA GLN A 57 12.93 13.57 -0.87
C GLN A 57 11.72 14.41 -1.33
N ASP A 58 11.05 14.02 -2.41
CA ASP A 58 9.91 14.76 -2.94
C ASP A 58 8.65 14.48 -2.08
N PRO A 59 7.72 15.44 -1.97
CA PRO A 59 6.42 15.20 -1.35
C PRO A 59 5.70 14.01 -2.00
N LEU A 60 5.22 13.10 -1.15
CA LEU A 60 4.45 11.91 -1.54
C LEU A 60 2.96 12.23 -1.47
N SER A 61 2.49 13.02 -2.44
CA SER A 61 1.11 13.52 -2.48
C SER A 61 0.07 12.39 -2.39
N SER A 62 0.34 11.23 -3.00
CA SER A 62 -0.59 10.11 -2.94
C SER A 62 -0.56 9.42 -1.59
N LEU A 63 0.60 9.31 -0.93
CA LEU A 63 0.69 8.83 0.44
C LEU A 63 -0.06 9.74 1.42
N GLU A 64 0.08 11.05 1.28
CA GLU A 64 -0.64 12.03 2.10
C GLU A 64 -2.15 11.91 1.91
N ALA A 65 -2.61 11.81 0.66
CA ALA A 65 -4.02 11.59 0.35
C ALA A 65 -4.55 10.28 0.95
N LEU A 66 -3.74 9.22 0.92
CA LEU A 66 -4.09 7.92 1.49
C LEU A 66 -4.19 7.98 3.02
N LEU A 67 -3.24 8.65 3.69
CA LEU A 67 -3.29 8.87 5.13
C LEU A 67 -4.54 9.67 5.54
N ALA A 68 -4.88 10.71 4.77
CA ALA A 68 -6.11 11.47 4.99
C ALA A 68 -7.38 10.64 4.76
N ALA A 69 -7.38 9.74 3.77
CA ALA A 69 -8.49 8.82 3.53
C ALA A 69 -8.64 7.80 4.67
N ALA A 70 -7.54 7.27 5.20
CA ALA A 70 -7.53 6.39 6.35
C ALA A 70 -8.04 7.08 7.62
N ALA A 71 -7.54 8.30 7.91
CA ALA A 71 -8.00 9.10 9.04
C ALA A 71 -9.50 9.44 8.96
N ALA A 72 -10.03 9.62 7.75
CA ALA A 72 -11.45 9.83 7.51
C ALA A 72 -12.30 8.53 7.55
N GLY A 73 -11.70 7.37 7.84
CA GLY A 73 -12.38 6.07 7.81
C GLY A 73 -12.81 5.60 6.42
N ARG A 74 -12.37 6.29 5.36
CA ARG A 74 -12.67 5.95 3.95
C ARG A 74 -11.78 4.83 3.42
N VAL A 75 -10.68 4.52 4.11
CA VAL A 75 -9.81 3.37 3.86
C VAL A 75 -9.56 2.69 5.20
N SER A 76 -9.70 1.38 5.21
CA SER A 76 -9.62 0.55 6.41
C SER A 76 -8.50 -0.49 6.35
N ALA A 77 -7.98 -0.75 5.15
CA ALA A 77 -6.87 -1.63 4.89
C ALA A 77 -6.02 -1.04 3.75
N VAL A 78 -4.71 -1.12 3.88
CA VAL A 78 -3.73 -0.76 2.84
C VAL A 78 -2.90 -1.99 2.55
N VAL A 79 -2.86 -2.40 1.29
CA VAL A 79 -2.01 -3.49 0.80
C VAL A 79 -0.77 -2.90 0.14
N VAL A 80 0.41 -3.39 0.53
CA VAL A 80 1.71 -2.95 0.01
C VAL A 80 2.61 -4.13 -0.34
N PRO A 81 3.56 -3.95 -1.27
CA PRO A 81 4.66 -4.90 -1.48
C PRO A 81 5.49 -5.17 -0.22
N GLY A 82 5.63 -4.14 0.62
CA GLY A 82 6.33 -4.15 1.90
C GLY A 82 6.53 -2.72 2.43
N PRO A 83 6.85 -2.51 3.72
CA PRO A 83 6.92 -1.18 4.33
C PRO A 83 7.88 -0.19 3.65
N PHE A 84 8.87 -0.70 2.92
CA PHE A 84 9.85 0.10 2.17
C PHE A 84 9.22 1.05 1.14
N VAL A 85 7.98 0.82 0.71
CA VAL A 85 7.30 1.75 -0.21
C VAL A 85 7.02 3.11 0.43
N PHE A 86 6.92 3.18 1.76
CA PHE A 86 6.72 4.43 2.49
C PHE A 86 8.02 5.22 2.62
N SER A 87 9.13 4.53 2.93
CA SER A 87 10.44 5.11 3.08
C SER A 87 11.52 4.04 2.92
N LEU A 88 12.70 4.45 2.43
CA LEU A 88 13.90 3.60 2.44
C LEU A 88 14.53 3.52 3.84
N ASP A 89 14.22 4.49 4.69
CA ASP A 89 14.56 4.43 6.12
C ASP A 89 13.51 3.58 6.84
N ASP A 90 13.95 2.47 7.43
CA ASP A 90 13.09 1.50 8.09
C ASP A 90 12.33 2.09 9.28
N GLU A 91 12.90 3.06 10.00
CA GLU A 91 12.23 3.70 11.13
C GLU A 91 11.08 4.58 10.66
N ALA A 92 11.31 5.39 9.61
CA ALA A 92 10.29 6.20 8.96
C ALA A 92 9.20 5.34 8.30
N ALA A 93 9.56 4.21 7.69
CA ALA A 93 8.61 3.25 7.15
C ALA A 93 7.71 2.69 8.26
N ARG A 94 8.32 2.22 9.37
CA ARG A 94 7.58 1.73 10.53
C ARG A 94 6.72 2.81 11.19
N ALA A 95 7.20 4.05 11.24
CA ALA A 95 6.42 5.18 11.73
C ALA A 95 5.16 5.43 10.87
N THR A 96 5.26 5.24 9.57
CA THR A 96 4.12 5.36 8.65
C THR A 96 3.11 4.24 8.85
N VAL A 97 3.56 2.99 9.03
CA VAL A 97 2.69 1.86 9.41
C VAL A 97 1.91 2.18 10.69
N ARG A 98 2.61 2.64 11.74
CA ARG A 98 1.97 3.03 13.01
C ARG A 98 0.92 4.13 12.84
N ARG A 99 1.10 5.06 11.91
CA ARG A 99 0.11 6.12 11.62
C ARG A 99 -1.19 5.55 11.04
N PHE A 100 -1.11 4.55 10.16
CA PHE A 100 -2.29 3.85 9.66
C PHE A 100 -2.99 3.06 10.78
N GLU A 101 -2.22 2.29 11.55
CA GLU A 101 -2.77 1.46 12.62
C GLU A 101 -3.44 2.30 13.72
N ALA A 102 -2.87 3.48 14.05
CA ALA A 102 -3.42 4.40 15.03
C ALA A 102 -4.82 4.94 14.66
N VAL A 103 -5.17 4.96 13.38
CA VAL A 103 -6.51 5.35 12.89
C VAL A 103 -7.39 4.15 12.54
N GLY A 104 -7.00 2.94 12.95
CA GLY A 104 -7.76 1.71 12.69
C GLY A 104 -7.64 1.19 11.26
N CYS A 105 -6.62 1.63 10.51
CA CYS A 105 -6.32 1.17 9.17
C CYS A 105 -5.22 0.09 9.20
N ALA A 106 -5.55 -1.14 8.79
CA ALA A 106 -4.61 -2.25 8.81
C ALA A 106 -3.65 -2.19 7.62
N VAL A 107 -2.36 -2.47 7.83
CA VAL A 107 -1.38 -2.58 6.74
C VAL A 107 -1.11 -4.06 6.45
N HIS A 108 -1.31 -4.46 5.20
CA HIS A 108 -1.10 -5.82 4.71
C HIS A 108 0.09 -5.84 3.76
N GLU A 109 1.09 -6.64 4.09
CA GLU A 109 2.26 -6.90 3.24
C GLU A 109 2.07 -8.20 2.44
N LEU A 110 2.59 -8.23 1.21
CA LEU A 110 2.64 -9.48 0.46
C LEU A 110 3.56 -10.50 1.16
N PRO A 111 3.18 -11.79 1.23
CA PRO A 111 4.05 -12.82 1.77
C PRO A 111 5.40 -12.90 1.04
N ASP A 112 6.44 -13.27 1.79
CA ASP A 112 7.88 -13.13 1.49
C ASP A 112 8.36 -13.76 0.16
N THR A 113 7.52 -14.54 -0.54
CA THR A 113 7.81 -15.08 -1.89
C THR A 113 8.01 -13.98 -2.93
N HIS A 114 7.55 -12.75 -2.66
CA HIS A 114 7.77 -11.57 -3.50
C HIS A 114 8.86 -10.62 -2.96
N ARG A 115 9.58 -11.00 -1.90
CA ARG A 115 10.67 -10.21 -1.32
C ARG A 115 11.90 -10.21 -2.24
N ARG A 116 11.78 -9.60 -3.42
CA ARG A 116 12.95 -9.04 -4.07
C ARG A 116 13.45 -7.96 -3.12
N ARG A 117 14.56 -8.25 -2.42
CA ARG A 117 15.39 -7.23 -1.75
C ARG A 117 15.42 -6.01 -2.67
N PRO A 118 15.31 -4.77 -2.15
CA PRO A 118 15.34 -3.58 -2.98
C PRO A 118 16.58 -3.65 -3.88
N SER A 119 16.37 -4.08 -5.13
CA SER A 119 17.40 -4.05 -6.14
C SER A 119 17.73 -2.58 -6.33
N ALA A 120 18.98 -2.25 -6.60
CA ALA A 120 19.58 -0.91 -6.68
C ALA A 120 18.77 0.19 -7.43
N ARG A 121 17.67 -0.17 -8.10
CA ARG A 121 16.64 0.72 -8.63
C ARG A 121 16.00 1.63 -7.58
N PHE A 122 15.84 1.20 -6.32
CA PHE A 122 15.26 2.02 -5.26
C PHE A 122 16.26 2.95 -4.56
N ALA A 123 17.56 2.90 -4.91
CA ALA A 123 18.66 3.41 -4.08
C ALA A 123 19.41 4.61 -4.70
N VAL A 124 18.74 5.51 -5.42
CA VAL A 124 19.40 6.77 -5.79
C VAL A 124 19.24 7.76 -4.64
N ALA A 125 20.11 7.60 -3.66
CA ALA A 125 20.52 8.68 -2.77
C ALA A 125 21.41 9.64 -3.58
N GLY A 126 21.03 10.90 -3.61
CA GLY A 126 21.77 12.03 -4.17
C GLY A 126 21.21 13.30 -3.58
#